data_AF-A0A5D4SUK7-F1
#
_entry.id   AF-A0A5D4SUK7-F1
#
_cell.length_a   1.000
_cell.length_b   1.000
_cell.length_c   1.000
_cell.angle_alpha   90.00
_cell.angle_beta   90.00
_cell.angle_gamma   90.00
#
_symmetry.space_group_name_H-M   'P 1'
#
loop_
_entity.id
_entity.type
_entity.pdbx_description
1 polymer ?
#
loop_
_entity_poly.entity_id
_entity_poly.type
_entity_poly.pdbx_seq_one_letter_code
_entity_poly.pdbx_strand_id
1 'polypeptide(L)'
;MNIQKFAERTGLPPSTLRFYDRKKLIQPAGRSEKGYRIYTEEQIHKAMIIHSLRQADIKIEEIQSYLEAEEEEKKTWISGWKREIEEKLASMNIAKQYLSSMHAEERHLHLVKWEGDNCFIWFRCTVPRAFHPFQEKMSEISERLRILRIETKPGVFVRTLESKGDTITGEVGFLLHNIPGKEIDFFDDLYTEPFGPRIFAAVECNVYDPFTCFHYMRQIHRFGFEAEGMKLEKYEFPESRTFSYLIPLAGS
;
A
#
# COMPACT_ATOMS: atom_id res chain seq x y z
N MET A 1 -4.24 -24.80 40.18
CA MET A 1 -3.31 -23.81 40.78
C MET A 1 -4.07 -22.59 41.28
N ASN A 2 -3.57 -21.89 42.31
CA ASN A 2 -4.20 -20.67 42.82
C ASN A 2 -3.97 -19.45 41.88
N ILE A 3 -4.66 -18.34 42.13
CA ILE A 3 -4.56 -17.14 41.28
C ILE A 3 -3.14 -16.54 41.23
N GLN A 4 -2.36 -16.67 42.29
CA GLN A 4 -0.99 -16.12 42.36
C GLN A 4 -0.07 -16.88 41.40
N LYS A 5 -0.10 -18.21 41.47
CA LYS A 5 0.68 -19.08 40.58
C LYS A 5 0.18 -18.99 39.13
N PHE A 6 -1.13 -18.81 38.93
CA PHE A 6 -1.69 -18.58 37.59
C PHE A 6 -1.24 -17.23 37.00
N ALA A 7 -1.17 -16.18 37.82
CA ALA A 7 -0.62 -14.88 37.42
C ALA A 7 0.86 -14.96 37.03
N GLU A 8 1.68 -15.66 37.82
CA GLU A 8 3.10 -15.89 37.49
C GLU A 8 3.27 -16.64 36.17
N ARG A 9 2.47 -17.67 35.92
CA ARG A 9 2.55 -18.48 34.69
C ARG A 9 2.05 -17.77 33.45
N THR A 10 1.05 -16.89 33.58
CA THR A 10 0.45 -16.16 32.46
C THR A 10 1.09 -14.79 32.23
N GLY A 11 1.84 -14.26 33.20
CA GLY A 11 2.32 -12.88 33.22
C GLY A 11 1.22 -11.84 33.48
N LEU A 12 -0.01 -12.27 33.79
CA LEU A 12 -1.17 -11.38 33.96
C LEU A 12 -1.36 -10.98 35.42
N PRO A 13 -1.56 -9.69 35.73
CA PRO A 13 -1.87 -9.25 37.09
C PRO A 13 -3.11 -9.96 37.65
N PRO A 14 -3.14 -10.32 38.95
CA PRO A 14 -4.32 -10.91 39.58
C PRO A 14 -5.60 -10.07 39.43
N SER A 15 -5.49 -8.73 39.32
CA SER A 15 -6.61 -7.84 39.02
C SER A 15 -7.23 -8.10 37.65
N THR A 16 -6.40 -8.30 36.61
CA THR A 16 -6.82 -8.65 35.24
C THR A 16 -7.52 -10.01 35.21
N LEU A 17 -6.96 -11.00 35.91
CA LEU A 17 -7.56 -12.33 36.01
C LEU A 17 -8.93 -12.30 36.71
N ARG A 18 -9.07 -11.52 37.78
CA ARG A 18 -10.38 -11.27 38.43
C ARG A 18 -11.35 -10.53 37.53
N PHE A 19 -10.86 -9.64 36.68
CA PHE A 19 -11.69 -8.93 35.71
C PHE A 19 -12.21 -9.88 34.63
N TYR A 20 -11.35 -10.75 34.08
CA TYR A 20 -11.75 -11.79 33.13
C TYR A 20 -12.74 -12.80 33.72
N ASP A 21 -12.60 -13.16 35.00
CA ASP A 21 -13.59 -13.96 35.72
C ASP A 21 -14.95 -13.25 35.77
N ARG A 22 -15.00 -11.97 36.18
CA ARG A 22 -16.26 -11.17 36.20
C ARG A 22 -16.91 -11.04 34.84
N LYS A 23 -16.10 -10.95 33.78
CA LYS A 23 -16.54 -10.90 32.39
C LYS A 23 -16.76 -12.30 31.77
N LYS A 24 -16.71 -13.37 32.57
CA LYS A 24 -16.92 -14.76 32.13
C LYS A 24 -15.98 -15.24 31.01
N LEU A 25 -14.87 -14.54 30.80
CA LEU A 25 -13.86 -14.90 29.79
C LEU A 25 -12.99 -16.07 30.28
N ILE A 26 -12.57 -16.01 31.54
CA ILE A 26 -11.74 -17.02 32.20
C ILE A 26 -12.27 -17.27 33.60
N GLN A 27 -13.17 -18.23 33.70
CA GLN A 27 -13.75 -18.63 34.98
C GLN A 27 -12.81 -19.59 35.70
N PRO A 28 -12.68 -19.52 37.03
CA PRO A 28 -11.92 -20.53 37.77
C PRO A 28 -12.55 -21.90 37.58
N ALA A 29 -11.74 -22.92 37.30
CA ALA A 29 -12.20 -24.31 37.19
C ALA A 29 -12.80 -24.86 38.50
N GLY A 30 -12.50 -24.21 39.63
CA GLY A 30 -13.14 -24.51 40.90
C GLY A 30 -12.70 -23.56 42.00
N ARG A 31 -13.10 -23.89 43.23
CA ARG A 31 -12.64 -23.20 44.44
C ARG A 31 -12.01 -24.20 45.40
N SER A 32 -10.96 -23.77 46.09
CA SER A 32 -10.36 -24.56 47.18
C SER A 32 -11.34 -24.65 48.35
N GLU A 33 -11.09 -25.57 49.28
CA GLU A 33 -11.81 -25.66 50.57
C GLU A 33 -11.86 -24.33 51.34
N LYS A 34 -10.80 -23.51 51.25
CA LYS A 34 -10.73 -22.17 51.85
C LYS A 34 -11.39 -21.05 51.01
N GLY A 35 -12.14 -21.40 49.96
CA GLY A 35 -12.88 -20.46 49.09
C GLY A 35 -12.08 -19.75 47.99
N TYR A 36 -10.77 -19.99 47.89
CA TYR A 36 -9.90 -19.38 46.87
C TYR A 36 -10.15 -19.95 45.47
N ARG A 37 -9.96 -19.12 44.44
CA ARG A 37 -10.09 -19.49 43.03
C ARG A 37 -8.97 -20.44 42.61
N ILE A 38 -9.34 -21.50 41.89
CA ILE A 38 -8.42 -22.49 41.31
C ILE A 38 -8.56 -22.47 39.78
N TYR A 39 -7.43 -22.42 39.09
CA TYR A 39 -7.30 -22.48 37.64
C TYR A 39 -6.53 -23.73 37.20
N THR A 40 -6.76 -24.23 35.99
CA THR A 40 -6.02 -25.36 35.40
C THR A 40 -4.90 -24.89 34.47
N GLU A 41 -4.03 -25.82 34.09
CA GLU A 41 -2.94 -25.56 33.13
C GLU A 41 -3.49 -25.19 31.75
N GLU A 42 -4.55 -25.87 31.29
CA GLU A 42 -5.21 -25.62 30.00
C GLU A 42 -5.74 -24.18 29.88
N GLN A 43 -6.12 -23.58 31.01
CA GLN A 43 -6.60 -22.19 31.05
C GLN A 43 -5.49 -21.17 30.79
N ILE A 44 -4.21 -21.54 30.92
CA ILE A 44 -3.08 -20.65 30.64
C ILE A 44 -3.12 -20.19 29.18
N HIS A 45 -3.23 -21.15 28.25
CA HIS A 45 -3.23 -20.85 26.82
C HIS A 45 -4.42 -19.96 26.44
N LYS A 46 -5.61 -20.29 26.98
CA LYS A 46 -6.82 -19.46 26.81
C LYS A 46 -6.61 -18.04 27.35
N ALA A 47 -5.94 -17.89 28.49
CA ALA A 47 -5.66 -16.59 29.08
C ALA A 47 -4.74 -15.74 28.22
N MET A 48 -3.69 -16.35 27.66
CA MET A 48 -2.75 -15.68 26.77
C MET A 48 -3.45 -15.21 25.49
N ILE A 49 -4.25 -16.05 24.84
CA ILE A 49 -4.99 -15.68 23.63
C ILE A 49 -5.95 -14.52 23.91
N ILE A 50 -6.79 -14.63 24.93
CA ILE A 50 -7.76 -13.58 25.29
C ILE A 50 -7.03 -12.27 25.58
N HIS A 51 -5.90 -12.32 26.28
CA HIS A 51 -5.10 -11.14 26.53
C HIS A 51 -4.50 -10.54 25.26
N SER A 52 -3.95 -11.34 24.36
CA SER A 52 -3.42 -10.88 23.07
C SER A 52 -4.49 -10.21 22.21
N LEU A 53 -5.70 -10.80 22.12
CA LEU A 53 -6.83 -10.20 21.40
C LEU A 53 -7.23 -8.85 22.02
N ARG A 54 -7.22 -8.75 23.35
CA ARG A 54 -7.46 -7.48 24.06
C ARG A 54 -6.38 -6.44 23.80
N GLN A 55 -5.11 -6.83 23.66
CA GLN A 55 -4.03 -5.93 23.27
C GLN A 55 -4.14 -5.47 21.81
N ALA A 56 -4.80 -6.24 20.96
CA ALA A 56 -5.14 -5.87 19.58
C ALA A 56 -6.43 -5.04 19.46
N ASP A 57 -6.92 -4.48 20.58
CA ASP A 57 -8.16 -3.69 20.68
C ASP A 57 -9.46 -4.43 20.30
N ILE A 58 -9.45 -5.76 20.28
CA ILE A 58 -10.69 -6.53 20.09
C ILE A 58 -11.55 -6.41 21.34
N LYS A 59 -12.84 -6.14 21.14
CA LYS A 59 -13.80 -5.88 22.23
C LYS A 59 -14.07 -7.14 23.03
N ILE A 60 -14.37 -6.96 24.32
CA ILE A 60 -14.66 -8.09 25.22
C ILE A 60 -15.91 -8.83 24.76
N GLU A 61 -16.90 -8.09 24.29
CA GLU A 61 -18.18 -8.60 23.81
C GLU A 61 -17.99 -9.54 22.62
N GLU A 62 -17.09 -9.19 21.68
CA GLU A 62 -16.75 -10.07 20.55
C GLU A 62 -16.01 -11.33 21.00
N ILE A 63 -15.09 -11.20 21.95
CA ILE A 63 -14.38 -12.35 22.52
C ILE A 63 -15.37 -13.28 23.23
N GLN A 64 -16.39 -12.76 23.91
CA GLN A 64 -17.44 -13.56 24.51
C GLN A 64 -18.22 -14.34 23.45
N SER A 65 -18.68 -13.66 22.39
CA SER A 65 -19.38 -14.32 21.28
C SER A 65 -18.53 -15.42 20.63
N TYR A 66 -17.24 -15.17 20.40
CA TYR A 66 -16.30 -16.17 19.89
C TYR A 66 -16.14 -17.39 20.82
N LEU A 67 -16.13 -17.20 22.14
CA LEU A 67 -16.01 -18.30 23.10
C LEU A 67 -17.27 -19.17 23.17
N GLU A 68 -18.43 -18.62 22.80
CA GLU A 68 -19.73 -19.30 22.77
C GLU A 68 -20.07 -19.88 21.39
N ALA A 69 -19.36 -19.47 20.34
CA ALA A 69 -19.59 -19.89 18.96
C ALA A 69 -19.20 -21.36 18.69
N GLU A 70 -19.77 -21.93 17.63
CA GLU A 70 -19.41 -23.25 17.11
C GLU A 70 -18.07 -23.22 16.34
N GLU A 71 -17.41 -24.36 16.15
CA GLU A 71 -16.06 -24.40 15.56
C GLU A 71 -15.96 -23.78 14.16
N GLU A 72 -17.00 -23.90 13.33
CA GLU A 72 -17.00 -23.30 11.99
C GLU A 72 -17.14 -21.78 12.04
N GLU A 73 -17.92 -21.27 12.99
CA GLU A 73 -18.07 -19.83 13.24
C GLU A 73 -16.82 -19.25 13.94
N LYS A 74 -16.13 -20.01 14.78
CA LYS A 74 -14.83 -19.59 15.33
C LYS A 74 -13.80 -19.34 14.24
N LYS A 75 -13.78 -20.16 13.17
CA LYS A 75 -12.87 -19.92 12.04
C LYS A 75 -13.17 -18.60 11.33
N THR A 76 -14.45 -18.24 11.17
CA THR A 76 -14.84 -16.97 10.55
C THR A 76 -14.50 -15.77 11.43
N TRP A 77 -14.66 -15.88 12.76
CA TRP A 77 -14.16 -14.88 13.71
C TRP A 77 -12.65 -14.69 13.61
N ILE A 78 -11.88 -15.78 13.60
CA ILE A 78 -10.42 -15.71 13.51
C ILE A 78 -9.97 -15.06 12.21
N SER A 79 -10.57 -15.41 11.07
CA SER A 79 -10.22 -14.80 9.78
C SER A 79 -10.61 -13.32 9.73
N GLY A 80 -11.76 -12.94 10.30
CA GLY A 80 -12.21 -11.57 10.44
C GLY A 80 -11.26 -10.72 11.29
N TRP A 81 -10.92 -11.18 12.49
CA TRP A 81 -9.96 -10.50 13.37
C TRP A 81 -8.57 -10.42 12.76
N LYS A 82 -8.11 -11.48 12.08
CA LYS A 82 -6.83 -11.45 11.38
C LYS A 82 -6.81 -10.35 10.33
N ARG A 83 -7.86 -10.23 9.52
CA ARG A 83 -8.01 -9.16 8.53
C ARG A 83 -8.03 -7.77 9.19
N GLU A 84 -8.79 -7.57 10.26
CA GLU A 84 -8.86 -6.28 10.96
C GLU A 84 -7.50 -5.89 11.57
N ILE A 85 -6.79 -6.86 12.16
CA ILE A 85 -5.44 -6.64 12.68
C ILE A 85 -4.46 -6.31 11.55
N GLU A 86 -4.56 -6.98 10.39
CA GLU A 86 -3.75 -6.69 9.21
C GLU A 86 -4.02 -5.27 8.66
N GLU A 87 -5.28 -4.83 8.63
CA GLU A 87 -5.67 -3.45 8.27
C GLU A 87 -5.14 -2.42 9.29
N LYS A 88 -5.24 -2.70 10.59
CA LYS A 88 -4.65 -1.87 11.65
C LYS A 88 -3.12 -1.81 11.53
N LEU A 89 -2.46 -2.94 11.27
CA LEU A 89 -1.01 -2.96 11.04
C LEU A 89 -0.63 -2.18 9.79
N ALA A 90 -1.40 -2.27 8.70
CA ALA A 90 -1.16 -1.46 7.51
C ALA A 90 -1.27 0.05 7.82
N SER A 91 -2.35 0.46 8.49
CA SER A 91 -2.54 1.87 8.88
C SER A 91 -1.50 2.37 9.88
N MET A 92 -1.14 1.56 10.89
CA MET A 92 -0.07 1.87 11.84
C MET A 92 1.30 1.92 11.17
N ASN A 93 1.58 1.07 10.19
CA ASN A 93 2.81 1.14 9.42
C ASN A 93 2.86 2.40 8.55
N ILE A 94 1.74 2.79 7.94
CA ILE A 94 1.62 4.07 7.22
C ILE A 94 1.85 5.24 8.18
N ALA A 95 1.19 5.25 9.35
CA ALA A 95 1.38 6.29 10.37
C ALA A 95 2.83 6.31 10.91
N LYS A 96 3.43 5.13 11.14
CA LYS A 96 4.83 5.00 11.51
C LYS A 96 5.73 5.53 10.41
N GLN A 97 5.44 5.27 9.14
CA GLN A 97 6.17 5.87 8.02
C GLN A 97 6.03 7.39 8.01
N TYR A 98 4.85 7.95 8.25
CA TYR A 98 4.66 9.40 8.41
C TYR A 98 5.45 9.96 9.60
N LEU A 99 5.48 9.27 10.76
CA LEU A 99 6.24 9.74 11.92
C LEU A 99 7.76 9.58 11.72
N SER A 100 8.18 8.49 11.10
CA SER A 100 9.56 8.26 10.68
C SER A 100 10.00 9.20 9.55
N SER A 101 9.07 9.80 8.80
CA SER A 101 9.35 10.81 7.77
C SER A 101 9.85 12.14 8.33
N MET A 102 9.77 12.36 9.65
CA MET A 102 10.55 13.42 10.29
C MET A 102 12.07 13.13 10.29
N HIS A 103 12.50 11.95 9.81
CA HIS A 103 13.90 11.57 9.55
C HIS A 103 14.07 11.15 8.08
N ALA A 104 13.97 12.14 7.19
CA ALA A 104 14.75 12.37 5.95
C ALA A 104 15.15 11.27 4.93
N GLU A 105 14.89 9.95 5.07
CA GLU A 105 15.47 8.96 4.10
C GLU A 105 14.56 7.85 3.54
N GLU A 106 13.32 7.64 3.98
CA GLU A 106 12.43 6.62 3.38
C GLU A 106 11.31 7.23 2.52
N ARG A 107 11.55 7.33 1.21
CA ARG A 107 10.60 7.84 0.19
C ARG A 107 9.27 7.05 0.22
N HIS A 108 8.13 7.74 0.20
CA HIS A 108 6.83 7.16 0.51
C HIS A 108 6.13 6.52 -0.70
N LEU A 109 5.64 5.28 -0.52
CA LEU A 109 4.64 4.67 -1.40
C LEU A 109 3.25 5.25 -1.04
N HIS A 110 2.54 5.81 -2.02
CA HIS A 110 1.19 6.36 -1.83
C HIS A 110 0.24 5.91 -2.94
N LEU A 111 -1.05 5.81 -2.64
CA LEU A 111 -2.06 5.48 -3.65
C LEU A 111 -2.56 6.77 -4.32
N VAL A 112 -2.53 6.78 -5.65
CA VAL A 112 -3.04 7.87 -6.48
C VAL A 112 -4.20 7.34 -7.30
N LYS A 113 -5.37 7.92 -7.11
CA LYS A 113 -6.56 7.62 -7.93
C LYS A 113 -6.70 8.69 -9.00
N TRP A 114 -6.74 8.26 -10.26
CA TRP A 114 -7.15 9.12 -11.36
C TRP A 114 -8.60 8.86 -11.71
N GLU A 115 -9.40 9.91 -11.67
CA GLU A 115 -10.82 9.87 -11.98
C GLU A 115 -11.10 10.57 -13.32
N GLY A 116 -12.21 10.19 -13.96
CA GLY A 116 -12.65 10.76 -15.23
C GLY A 116 -11.95 10.21 -16.47
N ASP A 117 -12.39 10.71 -17.62
CA ASP A 117 -11.84 10.36 -18.93
C ASP A 117 -10.58 11.20 -19.17
N ASN A 118 -9.42 10.61 -18.91
CA ASN A 118 -8.14 11.23 -19.24
C ASN A 118 -7.76 10.86 -20.68
N CYS A 119 -7.01 11.72 -21.35
CA CYS A 119 -6.48 11.43 -22.68
C CYS A 119 -5.01 11.83 -22.71
N PHE A 120 -4.16 10.89 -23.10
CA PHE A 120 -2.76 11.15 -23.37
C PHE A 120 -2.55 11.47 -24.84
N ILE A 121 -1.63 12.37 -25.09
CA ILE A 121 -0.89 12.42 -26.35
C ILE A 121 0.47 11.77 -26.10
N TRP A 122 0.84 10.78 -26.91
CA TRP A 122 2.11 10.05 -26.82
C TRP A 122 2.97 10.32 -28.04
N PHE A 123 4.27 10.42 -27.80
CA PHE A 123 5.30 10.58 -28.82
C PHE A 123 6.31 9.44 -28.66
N ARG A 124 6.44 8.63 -29.70
CA ARG A 124 7.38 7.50 -29.67
C ARG A 124 8.78 7.98 -30.02
N CYS A 125 9.76 7.63 -29.20
CA CYS A 125 11.15 7.99 -29.45
C CYS A 125 12.12 6.86 -29.06
N THR A 126 13.24 6.83 -29.75
CA THR A 126 14.38 5.97 -29.43
C THR A 126 15.57 6.86 -29.14
N VAL A 127 16.17 6.66 -27.97
CA VAL A 127 17.27 7.47 -27.44
C VAL A 127 18.44 6.58 -27.06
N PRO A 128 19.68 7.09 -27.08
CA PRO A 128 20.83 6.40 -26.52
C PRO A 128 20.63 6.12 -25.02
N ARG A 129 21.22 5.03 -24.54
CA ARG A 129 21.19 4.66 -23.13
C ARG A 129 22.07 5.63 -22.33
N ALA A 130 21.44 6.38 -21.45
CA ALA A 130 22.09 7.34 -20.55
C ALA A 130 21.32 7.45 -19.24
N PHE A 131 21.87 8.18 -18.27
CA PHE A 131 21.10 8.63 -17.11
C PHE A 131 20.04 9.63 -17.57
N HIS A 132 18.79 9.45 -17.16
CA HIS A 132 17.65 10.27 -17.60
C HIS A 132 17.53 10.36 -19.15
N PRO A 133 17.43 9.21 -19.85
CA PRO A 133 17.66 9.13 -21.30
C PRO A 133 16.66 9.93 -22.15
N PHE A 134 15.47 10.21 -21.62
CA PHE A 134 14.41 10.92 -22.33
C PHE A 134 14.38 12.43 -22.07
N GLN A 135 15.31 13.00 -21.28
CA GLN A 135 15.27 14.40 -20.84
C GLN A 135 15.17 15.40 -21.99
N GLU A 136 16.05 15.25 -22.98
CA GLU A 136 16.11 16.12 -24.15
C GLU A 136 14.81 16.02 -24.95
N LYS A 137 14.28 14.80 -25.12
CA LYS A 137 13.01 14.57 -25.82
C LYS A 137 11.81 15.15 -25.09
N MET A 138 11.76 15.06 -23.77
CA MET A 138 10.71 15.72 -22.98
C MET A 138 10.71 17.23 -23.22
N SER A 139 11.89 17.85 -23.26
CA SER A 139 12.05 19.30 -23.46
C SER A 139 11.65 19.70 -24.89
N GLU A 140 12.14 18.98 -25.89
CA GLU A 140 11.83 19.17 -27.31
C GLU A 140 10.31 19.08 -27.57
N ILE A 141 9.66 18.05 -27.03
CA ILE A 141 8.22 17.84 -27.22
C ILE A 141 7.41 18.89 -26.44
N SER A 142 7.82 19.24 -25.23
CA SER A 142 7.14 20.28 -24.44
C SER A 142 7.14 21.63 -25.18
N GLU A 143 8.26 21.99 -25.80
CA GLU A 143 8.36 23.21 -26.62
C GLU A 143 7.49 23.11 -27.87
N ARG A 144 7.51 21.95 -28.55
CA ARG A 144 6.69 21.69 -29.73
C ARG A 144 5.19 21.83 -29.42
N LEU A 145 4.71 21.27 -28.31
CA LEU A 145 3.31 21.39 -27.89
C LEU A 145 2.93 22.86 -27.59
N ARG A 146 3.85 23.62 -27.00
CA ARG A 146 3.67 25.07 -26.77
C ARG A 146 3.53 25.84 -28.08
N ILE A 147 4.38 25.57 -29.06
CA ILE A 147 4.33 26.20 -30.40
C ILE A 147 3.01 25.87 -31.10
N LEU A 148 2.56 24.61 -30.99
CA LEU A 148 1.29 24.14 -31.55
C LEU A 148 0.06 24.59 -30.75
N ARG A 149 0.24 25.29 -29.62
CA ARG A 149 -0.83 25.76 -28.71
C ARG A 149 -1.74 24.63 -28.20
N ILE A 150 -1.18 23.45 -28.01
CA ILE A 150 -1.90 22.31 -27.43
C ILE A 150 -1.88 22.45 -25.91
N GLU A 151 -3.06 22.57 -25.30
CA GLU A 151 -3.19 22.71 -23.86
C GLU A 151 -3.09 21.36 -23.14
N THR A 152 -2.02 21.20 -22.34
CA THR A 152 -1.76 19.99 -21.53
C THR A 152 -1.90 20.29 -20.04
N LYS A 153 -2.34 19.28 -19.28
CA LYS A 153 -2.29 19.30 -17.81
C LYS A 153 -0.82 19.26 -17.36
N PRO A 154 -0.49 19.78 -16.17
CA PRO A 154 0.87 19.74 -15.66
C PRO A 154 1.44 18.31 -15.54
N GLY A 155 2.71 18.17 -15.94
CA GLY A 155 3.49 16.95 -15.81
C GLY A 155 3.80 16.27 -17.14
N VAL A 156 4.96 15.61 -17.17
CA VAL A 156 5.45 14.83 -18.31
C VAL A 156 5.49 13.37 -17.93
N PHE A 157 5.04 12.50 -18.82
CA PHE A 157 4.93 11.08 -18.57
C PHE A 157 5.84 10.30 -19.49
N VAL A 158 6.51 9.29 -18.97
CA VAL A 158 7.34 8.39 -19.76
C VAL A 158 6.99 6.94 -19.48
N ARG A 159 6.94 6.14 -20.54
CA ARG A 159 6.89 4.69 -20.44
C ARG A 159 7.95 4.07 -21.33
N THR A 160 8.76 3.20 -20.73
CA THR A 160 9.79 2.46 -21.46
C THR A 160 9.16 1.22 -22.08
N LEU A 161 9.28 1.07 -23.40
CA LEU A 161 8.73 -0.06 -24.15
C LEU A 161 9.75 -1.18 -24.31
N GLU A 162 10.98 -0.82 -24.68
CA GLU A 162 12.03 -1.78 -24.99
C GLU A 162 13.42 -1.19 -24.72
N SER A 163 14.34 -2.04 -24.26
CA SER A 163 15.76 -1.71 -24.14
C SER A 163 16.56 -2.71 -24.98
N LYS A 164 17.23 -2.23 -26.04
CA LYS A 164 18.02 -3.05 -26.97
C LYS A 164 19.44 -2.52 -27.08
N GLY A 165 20.42 -3.29 -26.59
CA GLY A 165 21.83 -2.89 -26.62
C GLY A 165 22.05 -1.54 -25.94
N ASP A 166 22.53 -0.57 -26.72
CA ASP A 166 22.85 0.80 -26.29
C ASP A 166 21.71 1.81 -26.49
N THR A 167 20.52 1.36 -26.88
CA THR A 167 19.36 2.24 -27.05
C THR A 167 18.17 1.81 -26.21
N ILE A 168 17.37 2.81 -25.85
CA ILE A 168 16.11 2.65 -25.13
C ILE A 168 15.02 3.25 -26.00
N THR A 169 13.96 2.48 -26.24
CA THR A 169 12.75 2.94 -26.92
C THR A 169 11.66 3.12 -25.89
N GLY A 170 11.05 4.30 -25.89
CA GLY A 170 9.97 4.65 -24.99
C GLY A 170 9.03 5.64 -25.64
N GLU A 171 8.00 6.00 -24.89
CA GLU A 171 7.04 7.02 -25.28
C GLU A 171 7.02 8.10 -24.22
N VAL A 172 7.10 9.34 -24.69
CA VAL A 172 6.94 10.55 -23.88
C VAL A 172 5.54 11.07 -24.14
N GLY A 173 4.78 11.34 -23.08
CA GLY A 173 3.40 11.76 -23.22
C GLY A 173 2.98 12.80 -22.21
N PHE A 174 1.84 13.40 -22.52
CA PHE A 174 1.26 14.51 -21.80
C PHE A 174 -0.24 14.31 -21.70
N LEU A 175 -0.82 14.66 -20.55
CA LEU A 175 -2.27 14.65 -20.38
C LEU A 175 -2.86 15.89 -21.05
N LEU A 176 -3.90 15.72 -21.86
CA LEU A 176 -4.59 16.82 -22.52
C LEU A 176 -5.66 17.44 -21.61
N HIS A 177 -5.86 18.75 -21.70
CA HIS A 177 -7.00 19.41 -21.05
C HIS A 177 -8.33 19.07 -21.75
N ASN A 178 -8.30 19.03 -23.08
CA ASN A 178 -9.45 18.68 -23.92
C ASN A 178 -9.05 17.61 -24.92
N ILE A 179 -9.97 16.68 -25.21
CA ILE A 179 -9.78 15.74 -26.31
C ILE A 179 -9.74 16.57 -27.61
N PRO A 180 -8.65 16.52 -28.36
CA PRO A 180 -8.49 17.37 -29.51
C PRO A 180 -9.49 16.96 -30.59
N GLY A 181 -10.01 17.95 -31.32
CA GLY A 181 -10.68 17.68 -32.59
C GLY A 181 -9.71 17.04 -33.59
N LYS A 182 -10.20 16.63 -34.77
CA LYS A 182 -9.47 15.94 -35.87
C LYS A 182 -8.17 16.60 -36.39
N GLU A 183 -7.59 17.58 -35.70
CA GLU A 183 -6.44 18.39 -36.11
C GLU A 183 -5.08 17.87 -35.59
N ILE A 184 -5.00 16.67 -35.00
CA ILE A 184 -3.73 16.11 -34.48
C ILE A 184 -3.12 15.02 -35.37
N ASP A 185 -3.84 14.56 -36.41
CA ASP A 185 -3.41 13.51 -37.37
C ASP A 185 -2.24 13.90 -38.29
N PHE A 186 -1.48 14.97 -38.01
CA PHE A 186 -0.47 15.51 -38.92
C PHE A 186 0.93 14.88 -38.80
N PHE A 187 1.18 13.99 -37.84
CA PHE A 187 2.54 13.50 -37.60
C PHE A 187 2.60 12.00 -37.28
N ASP A 188 3.47 11.29 -38.01
CA ASP A 188 3.66 9.84 -37.90
C ASP A 188 4.23 9.37 -36.54
N ASP A 189 4.79 10.30 -35.75
CA ASP A 189 5.45 10.00 -34.46
C ASP A 189 4.53 10.16 -33.24
N LEU A 190 3.27 10.58 -33.44
CA LEU A 190 2.35 10.90 -32.35
C LEU A 190 1.00 10.16 -32.48
N TYR A 191 0.41 9.82 -31.34
CA TYR A 191 -0.97 9.37 -31.28
C TYR A 191 -1.63 9.75 -29.95
N THR A 192 -2.97 9.77 -29.94
CA THR A 192 -3.74 9.97 -28.72
C THR A 192 -4.27 8.65 -28.18
N GLU A 193 -4.22 8.46 -26.88
CA GLU A 193 -4.71 7.27 -26.19
C GLU A 193 -5.69 7.69 -25.08
N PRO A 194 -6.97 7.25 -25.11
CA PRO A 194 -7.87 7.45 -23.99
C PRO A 194 -7.41 6.61 -22.80
N PHE A 195 -7.46 7.19 -21.61
CA PHE A 195 -6.99 6.60 -20.38
C PHE A 195 -8.07 6.72 -19.31
N GLY A 196 -8.77 5.62 -19.08
CA GLY A 196 -9.89 5.57 -18.13
C GLY A 196 -9.45 5.68 -16.66
N PRO A 197 -10.42 5.72 -15.74
CA PRO A 197 -10.16 5.76 -14.31
C PRO A 197 -9.28 4.59 -13.87
N ARG A 198 -8.23 4.88 -13.09
CA ARG A 198 -7.29 3.85 -12.62
C ARG A 198 -6.63 4.27 -11.31
N ILE A 199 -6.26 3.26 -10.52
CA ILE A 199 -5.49 3.44 -9.28
C ILE A 199 -4.04 3.05 -9.55
N PHE A 200 -3.14 3.90 -9.07
CA PHE A 200 -1.70 3.69 -9.13
C PHE A 200 -1.12 3.64 -7.72
N ALA A 201 -0.18 2.72 -7.55
CA ALA A 201 0.85 2.83 -6.52
C ALA A 201 1.91 3.81 -7.02
N ALA A 202 2.08 4.94 -6.35
CA ALA A 202 3.04 5.98 -6.69
C ALA A 202 4.21 5.98 -5.70
N VAL A 203 5.42 6.04 -6.23
CA VAL A 203 6.65 6.07 -5.45
C VAL A 203 7.50 7.25 -5.92
N GLU A 204 7.96 8.10 -5.01
CA GLU A 204 8.93 9.11 -5.37
C GLU A 204 10.32 8.50 -5.57
N CYS A 205 10.89 8.73 -6.74
CA CYS A 205 12.18 8.24 -7.18
C CYS A 205 13.12 9.40 -7.50
N ASN A 206 14.42 9.14 -7.43
CA ASN A 206 15.46 10.02 -7.94
C ASN A 206 16.11 9.36 -9.16
N VAL A 207 16.38 10.13 -10.22
CA VAL A 207 16.97 9.59 -11.46
C VAL A 207 18.37 8.99 -11.30
N TYR A 208 19.06 9.27 -10.20
CA TYR A 208 20.37 8.70 -9.88
C TYR A 208 20.32 7.47 -8.97
N ASP A 209 19.12 7.00 -8.57
CA ASP A 209 18.94 5.88 -7.65
C ASP A 209 18.31 4.67 -8.36
N PRO A 210 19.12 3.79 -8.99
CA PRO A 210 18.64 2.68 -9.81
C PRO A 210 17.98 1.55 -9.00
N PHE A 211 18.12 1.53 -7.67
CA PHE A 211 17.64 0.42 -6.82
C PHE A 211 16.25 0.65 -6.23
N THR A 212 15.78 1.90 -6.22
CA THR A 212 14.48 2.31 -5.70
C THR A 212 13.35 1.43 -6.29
N CYS A 213 13.29 1.29 -7.62
CA CYS A 213 12.23 0.53 -8.30
C CYS A 213 12.17 -0.96 -7.90
N PHE A 214 13.31 -1.62 -7.73
CA PHE A 214 13.37 -3.04 -7.34
C PHE A 214 12.87 -3.26 -5.91
N HIS A 215 13.20 -2.35 -4.99
CA HIS A 215 12.74 -2.42 -3.60
C HIS A 215 11.21 -2.32 -3.50
N TYR A 216 10.58 -1.43 -4.28
CA TYR A 216 9.14 -1.21 -4.23
C TYR A 216 8.31 -2.26 -4.97
N MET A 217 8.82 -2.87 -6.04
CA MET A 217 8.14 -4.01 -6.67
C MET A 217 7.93 -5.17 -5.68
N ARG A 218 8.93 -5.45 -4.83
CA ARG A 218 8.81 -6.43 -3.76
C ARG A 218 7.80 -6.00 -2.69
N GLN A 219 7.67 -4.69 -2.43
CA GLN A 219 6.69 -4.16 -1.49
C GLN A 219 5.25 -4.28 -2.02
N ILE A 220 4.98 -3.91 -3.27
CA ILE A 220 3.65 -4.00 -3.90
C ILE A 220 3.11 -5.42 -3.85
N HIS A 221 3.93 -6.41 -4.21
CA HIS A 221 3.56 -7.82 -4.10
C HIS A 221 3.31 -8.25 -2.64
N ARG A 222 4.06 -7.70 -1.67
CA ARG A 222 3.84 -7.98 -0.24
C ARG A 222 2.52 -7.42 0.27
N PHE A 223 2.04 -6.31 -0.30
CA PHE A 223 0.74 -5.72 0.02
C PHE A 223 -0.44 -6.38 -0.71
N GLY A 224 -0.19 -7.47 -1.46
CA GLY A 224 -1.24 -8.23 -2.15
C GLY A 224 -1.78 -7.54 -3.41
N PHE A 225 -1.14 -6.46 -3.87
CA PHE A 225 -1.48 -5.83 -5.14
C PHE A 225 -0.70 -6.49 -6.27
N GLU A 226 -1.39 -6.83 -7.34
CA GLU A 226 -0.77 -7.26 -8.59
C GLU A 226 -0.58 -6.05 -9.50
N ALA A 227 0.65 -5.84 -9.98
CA ALA A 227 0.93 -4.79 -10.94
C ALA A 227 0.41 -5.23 -12.32
N GLU A 228 -0.58 -4.52 -12.87
CA GLU A 228 -1.18 -4.85 -14.17
C GLU A 228 -1.08 -3.70 -15.15
N GLY A 229 -0.42 -3.96 -16.28
CA GLY A 229 -0.23 -3.00 -17.35
C GLY A 229 1.08 -2.23 -17.27
N MET A 230 1.16 -1.15 -18.05
CA MET A 230 2.40 -0.43 -18.28
C MET A 230 2.65 0.64 -17.22
N LYS A 231 3.84 0.59 -16.63
CA LYS A 231 4.27 1.53 -15.59
C LYS A 231 4.59 2.88 -16.21
N LEU A 232 4.28 3.95 -15.49
CA LEU A 232 4.51 5.32 -15.95
C LEU A 232 5.47 6.04 -15.00
N GLU A 233 6.41 6.77 -15.56
CA GLU A 233 7.23 7.75 -14.84
C GLU A 233 6.59 9.11 -15.02
N LYS A 234 6.21 9.79 -13.93
CA LYS A 234 5.65 11.14 -13.94
C LYS A 234 6.68 12.14 -13.41
N TYR A 235 7.05 13.08 -14.26
CA TYR A 235 7.92 14.21 -13.94
C TYR A 235 7.06 15.47 -13.80
N GLU A 236 7.44 16.38 -12.90
CA GLU A 236 6.77 17.69 -12.81
C GLU A 236 7.15 18.56 -14.02
N PHE A 237 8.44 18.55 -14.37
CA PHE A 237 9.03 19.25 -15.50
C PHE A 237 10.08 18.37 -16.19
N PRO A 238 10.44 18.62 -17.47
CA PRO A 238 11.51 17.90 -18.16
C PRO A 238 12.85 17.88 -17.40
N GLU A 239 13.17 18.92 -16.62
CA GLU A 239 14.41 19.05 -15.87
C GLU A 239 14.34 18.47 -14.45
N SER A 240 13.21 17.89 -14.04
CA SER A 240 13.02 17.34 -12.71
C SER A 240 14.01 16.21 -12.42
N ARG A 241 14.74 16.34 -11.30
CA ARG A 241 15.66 15.29 -10.80
C ARG A 241 14.95 14.18 -10.02
N THR A 242 13.67 14.38 -9.76
CA THR A 242 12.80 13.42 -9.07
C THR A 242 11.59 13.16 -9.95
N PHE A 243 11.06 11.96 -9.87
CA PHE A 243 9.86 11.55 -10.59
C PHE A 243 9.02 10.62 -9.73
N SER A 244 7.71 10.61 -9.96
CA SER A 244 6.82 9.63 -9.37
C SER A 244 6.72 8.42 -10.28
N TYR A 245 7.11 7.25 -9.80
CA TYR A 245 6.92 5.99 -10.49
C TYR A 245 5.54 5.44 -10.17
N LEU A 246 4.66 5.44 -11.18
CA LEU A 246 3.28 5.04 -11.10
C LEU A 246 3.15 3.60 -11.60
N ILE A 247 2.80 2.70 -10.69
CA ILE A 247 2.59 1.29 -10.97
C ILE A 247 1.08 1.06 -10.98
N PRO A 248 0.48 0.73 -12.13
CA PRO A 248 -0.94 0.44 -12.21
C PRO A 248 -1.27 -0.84 -11.45
N LEU A 249 -2.36 -0.82 -10.69
CA LEU A 249 -2.82 -1.95 -9.89
C LEU A 249 -3.96 -2.68 -10.59
N ALA A 250 -3.94 -4.02 -10.58
CA ALA A 250 -5.03 -4.87 -11.05
C ALA A 250 -6.22 -4.79 -10.08
N GLY A 251 -7.44 -4.69 -10.63
CA GLY A 251 -8.66 -4.77 -9.84
C GLY A 251 -9.01 -3.51 -9.05
N SER A 252 -9.95 -2.74 -9.60
CA SER A 252 -10.98 -2.07 -8.81
C SER A 252 -12.32 -2.70 -9.17
#